data_AF-A0A841YBI2-F1
#
_entry.id   AF-A0A841YBI2-F1
#
_cell.length_a   1.000
_cell.length_b   1.000
_cell.length_c   1.000
_cell.angle_alpha   90.00
_cell.angle_beta   90.00
_cell.angle_gamma   90.00
#
_symmetry.space_group_name_H-M   'P 1'
#
loop_
_entity.id
_entity.type
_entity.pdbx_description
1 polymer ?
#
loop_
_entity_poly.entity_id
_entity_poly.type
_entity_poly.pdbx_seq_one_letter_code
_entity_poly.pdbx_strand_id
1 'polypeptide(L)'
;MTLVNRYGQKMLIIGAGKAAQLLACYFKLQGKQNLNLVGFLDDRKDIKEIEGLPILGPLKDIEEVIYQYQIEQVMFAIPSLHGDAKIKVLEACSRTGISAEIIPDISSIIYGGQHFKSLDKLDYRDLLNREEVTLDYEKLKPDFFLKRVLITGAGGSIGSELVRQVIKCEPAEIILLGHGENSIFNIHQEIIKNSSIPIIPIIADIRDKQRLQEVFTLYNPDIVYHAAAHKHVPMMEANVYEAVKNNITGTKNLVDVSGTSCVERFIMISTDKSVDPTSVMGATKKIAEGIVHAKNNETTAGIYSVVRFGNVLGSRGSAIPLFWKQIKANRTVTITHPDMERYFMTIPEASQLVIEAGILAKGKEVFVLKMGEPQKITEIVHKLAILAGKNKNQLNVQFIGLRNGEKIREELFEEDEIVKGYTNHKKFYCCRAKIPKCVNKIENWDNYFKFKSNDEIRNELLEIANDKYVIEREYI
;
A
#
# COMPACT_ATOMS: atom_id res chain seq x y z
N MET A 1 12.01 -18.85 -50.47
CA MET A 1 10.68 -19.49 -50.55
C MET A 1 10.33 -19.95 -49.14
N THR A 2 9.73 -19.05 -48.36
CA THR A 2 9.41 -19.27 -46.94
C THR A 2 8.15 -20.13 -46.88
N LEU A 3 8.25 -21.32 -46.30
CA LEU A 3 7.11 -22.19 -46.05
C LEU A 3 6.10 -21.43 -45.17
N VAL A 4 5.01 -20.96 -45.76
CA VAL A 4 3.87 -20.43 -45.02
C VAL A 4 3.22 -21.62 -44.32
N ASN A 5 3.33 -21.67 -43.00
CA ASN A 5 2.74 -22.71 -42.16
C ASN A 5 1.21 -22.72 -42.40
N ARG A 6 0.68 -23.80 -42.99
CA ARG A 6 -0.75 -23.96 -43.34
C ARG A 6 -1.64 -24.20 -42.11
N TYR A 7 -1.05 -24.38 -40.94
CA TYR A 7 -1.73 -24.53 -39.66
C TYR A 7 -1.32 -23.36 -38.77
N GLY A 8 -2.29 -22.64 -38.21
CA GLY A 8 -2.04 -21.53 -37.30
C GLY A 8 -1.18 -21.95 -36.09
N GLN A 9 -0.50 -20.98 -35.46
CA GLN A 9 0.27 -21.17 -34.23
C GLN A 9 -0.59 -21.86 -33.18
N LYS A 10 -0.06 -22.94 -32.60
CA LYS A 10 -0.77 -23.74 -31.60
C LYS A 10 -0.89 -22.98 -30.29
N MET A 11 -2.12 -22.75 -29.85
CA MET A 11 -2.43 -22.00 -28.63
C MET A 11 -2.98 -22.92 -27.54
N LEU A 12 -2.57 -22.65 -26.30
CA LEU A 12 -3.11 -23.24 -25.09
C LEU A 12 -3.76 -22.15 -24.23
N ILE A 13 -4.95 -22.41 -23.66
CA ILE A 13 -5.57 -21.51 -22.68
C ILE A 13 -5.46 -22.12 -21.28
N ILE A 14 -4.94 -21.35 -20.33
CA ILE A 14 -4.92 -21.70 -18.91
C ILE A 14 -6.21 -21.19 -18.28
N GLY A 15 -6.97 -22.11 -17.69
CA GLY A 15 -8.27 -21.89 -17.10
C GLY A 15 -9.40 -22.45 -17.94
N ALA A 16 -10.48 -22.83 -17.25
CA ALA A 16 -11.71 -23.32 -17.84
C ALA A 16 -12.93 -22.49 -17.40
N GLY A 17 -12.71 -21.27 -16.89
CA GLY A 17 -13.76 -20.38 -16.39
C GLY A 17 -14.49 -19.61 -17.50
N LYS A 18 -15.38 -18.69 -17.12
CA LYS A 18 -16.10 -17.82 -18.07
C LYS A 18 -15.15 -17.02 -18.99
N ALA A 19 -14.02 -16.55 -18.45
CA ALA A 19 -13.03 -15.83 -19.23
C ALA A 19 -12.41 -16.71 -20.34
N ALA A 20 -12.03 -17.94 -20.00
CA ALA A 20 -11.51 -18.91 -20.96
C ALA A 20 -12.55 -19.29 -22.03
N GLN A 21 -13.80 -19.49 -21.64
CA GLN A 21 -14.91 -19.77 -22.57
C GLN A 21 -15.12 -18.63 -23.58
N LEU A 22 -15.12 -17.38 -23.09
CA LEU A 22 -15.28 -16.20 -23.96
C LEU A 22 -14.12 -16.05 -24.94
N LEU A 23 -12.88 -16.31 -24.50
CA LEU A 23 -11.70 -16.30 -25.38
C LEU A 23 -11.82 -17.39 -26.45
N ALA A 24 -12.20 -18.60 -26.07
CA ALA A 24 -12.37 -19.71 -27.00
C ALA A 24 -13.43 -19.40 -28.06
N CYS A 25 -14.56 -18.81 -27.65
CA CYS A 25 -15.61 -18.34 -28.55
C CYS A 25 -15.08 -17.25 -29.49
N TYR A 26 -14.34 -16.27 -28.97
CA TYR A 26 -13.72 -15.20 -29.77
C TYR A 26 -12.80 -15.76 -30.86
N PHE A 27 -11.90 -16.69 -30.52
CA PHE A 27 -10.98 -17.28 -31.50
C PHE A 27 -11.68 -18.15 -32.55
N LYS A 28 -12.73 -18.88 -32.16
CA LYS A 28 -13.58 -19.62 -33.10
C LYS A 28 -14.28 -18.69 -34.09
N LEU A 29 -14.86 -17.58 -33.62
CA LEU A 29 -15.60 -16.63 -34.44
C LEU A 29 -14.68 -15.82 -35.37
N GLN A 30 -13.46 -15.51 -34.92
CA GLN A 30 -12.49 -14.76 -35.73
C GLN A 30 -11.96 -15.55 -36.95
N GLY A 31 -12.15 -16.87 -37.00
CA GLY A 31 -12.18 -17.73 -38.20
C GLY A 31 -11.00 -17.70 -39.20
N LYS A 32 -10.00 -16.83 -39.04
CA LYS A 32 -8.98 -16.52 -40.06
C LYS A 32 -7.64 -16.00 -39.53
N GLN A 33 -7.45 -15.88 -38.22
CA GLN A 33 -6.10 -15.60 -37.70
C GLN A 33 -5.35 -16.93 -37.55
N ASN A 34 -4.05 -16.93 -37.84
CA ASN A 34 -3.13 -18.07 -37.74
C ASN A 34 -2.99 -18.59 -36.30
N LEU A 35 -4.07 -18.92 -35.60
CA LEU A 35 -4.09 -19.38 -34.21
C LEU A 35 -4.99 -20.61 -34.13
N ASN A 36 -4.39 -21.75 -33.77
CA ASN A 36 -5.06 -23.03 -33.61
C ASN A 36 -5.16 -23.36 -32.12
N LEU A 37 -6.35 -23.19 -31.53
CA LEU A 37 -6.57 -23.49 -30.12
C LEU A 37 -6.60 -25.01 -29.91
N VAL A 38 -5.60 -25.53 -29.19
CA VAL A 38 -5.38 -26.97 -28.98
C VAL A 38 -6.21 -27.52 -27.83
N GLY A 39 -6.37 -26.75 -26.75
CA GLY A 39 -7.09 -27.19 -25.56
C GLY A 39 -6.88 -26.25 -24.37
N PHE A 40 -7.26 -26.74 -23.20
CA PHE A 40 -7.22 -26.00 -21.93
C PHE A 40 -6.44 -26.73 -20.84
N LEU A 41 -5.95 -26.00 -19.84
CA LEU A 41 -5.51 -26.55 -18.55
C LEU A 41 -6.32 -25.96 -17.41
N ASP A 42 -6.87 -26.79 -16.52
CA ASP A 42 -7.58 -26.36 -15.32
C ASP A 42 -7.53 -27.48 -14.27
N ASP A 43 -7.46 -27.14 -12.99
CA ASP A 43 -7.39 -28.14 -11.92
C ASP A 43 -8.75 -28.77 -11.58
N ARG A 44 -9.84 -28.20 -12.09
CA ARG A 44 -11.21 -28.72 -11.91
C ARG A 44 -11.42 -30.01 -12.67
N LYS A 45 -11.97 -31.02 -11.97
CA LYS A 45 -12.19 -32.38 -12.51
C LYS A 45 -13.58 -32.59 -13.10
N ASP A 46 -14.51 -31.68 -12.83
CA ASP A 46 -15.91 -31.74 -13.29
C ASP A 46 -16.09 -31.32 -14.75
N ILE A 47 -15.11 -30.61 -15.31
CA ILE A 47 -15.11 -30.16 -16.70
C ILE A 47 -14.15 -31.04 -17.50
N LYS A 48 -14.61 -31.58 -18.63
CA LYS A 48 -13.79 -32.42 -19.53
C LYS A 48 -13.44 -31.72 -20.84
N GLU A 49 -14.32 -30.84 -21.29
CA GLU A 49 -14.16 -30.06 -22.51
C GLU A 49 -14.82 -28.71 -22.37
N ILE A 50 -14.34 -27.74 -23.14
CA ILE A 50 -14.94 -26.42 -23.30
C ILE A 50 -15.06 -26.16 -24.77
N GLU A 51 -16.25 -25.78 -25.22
CA GLU A 51 -16.44 -25.42 -26.62
C GLU A 51 -15.94 -26.53 -27.57
N GLY A 52 -16.15 -27.81 -27.22
CA GLY A 52 -15.71 -28.97 -28.01
C GLY A 52 -14.19 -29.19 -28.08
N LEU A 53 -13.40 -28.51 -27.24
CA LEU A 53 -11.95 -28.71 -27.10
C LEU A 53 -11.62 -29.29 -25.72
N PRO A 54 -10.65 -30.21 -25.63
CA PRO A 54 -10.38 -30.95 -24.40
C PRO A 54 -9.67 -30.10 -23.32
N ILE A 55 -9.91 -30.46 -22.06
CA ILE A 55 -8.98 -30.12 -20.97
C ILE A 55 -7.86 -31.16 -20.98
N LEU A 56 -6.64 -30.71 -21.25
CA LEU A 56 -5.46 -31.55 -21.46
C LEU A 56 -4.82 -32.03 -20.15
N GLY A 57 -5.21 -31.42 -19.01
CA GLY A 57 -4.70 -31.77 -17.69
C GLY A 57 -4.84 -30.65 -16.66
N PRO A 58 -4.40 -30.90 -15.42
CA PRO A 58 -4.24 -29.89 -14.37
C PRO A 58 -3.11 -28.90 -14.69
N LEU A 59 -3.07 -27.78 -13.97
CA LEU A 59 -2.12 -26.68 -14.18
C LEU A 59 -0.65 -27.10 -14.01
N LYS A 60 -0.40 -28.10 -13.16
CA LYS A 60 0.94 -28.63 -12.88
C LYS A 60 1.58 -29.35 -14.10
N ASP A 61 0.77 -29.81 -15.05
CA ASP A 61 1.23 -30.59 -16.22
C ASP A 61 1.57 -29.66 -17.41
N ILE A 62 1.62 -28.34 -17.19
CA ILE A 62 1.79 -27.33 -18.23
C ILE A 62 3.05 -27.50 -19.06
N GLU A 63 4.18 -27.85 -18.43
CA GLU A 63 5.44 -28.07 -19.14
C GLU A 63 5.32 -29.26 -20.09
N GLU A 64 4.80 -30.40 -19.61
CA GLU A 64 4.59 -31.62 -20.39
C GLU A 64 3.64 -31.37 -21.57
N VAL A 65 2.52 -30.68 -21.32
CA VAL A 65 1.52 -30.36 -22.34
C VAL A 65 2.09 -29.43 -23.41
N ILE A 66 2.88 -28.43 -23.02
CA ILE A 66 3.54 -27.54 -23.99
C ILE A 66 4.45 -28.35 -24.93
N TYR A 67 5.27 -29.26 -24.40
CA TYR A 67 6.18 -30.07 -25.21
C TYR A 67 5.44 -31.10 -26.07
N GLN A 68 4.50 -31.84 -25.48
CA GLN A 68 3.76 -32.91 -26.17
C GLN A 68 2.94 -32.38 -27.34
N TYR A 69 2.25 -31.27 -27.14
CA TYR A 69 1.37 -30.70 -28.17
C TYR A 69 2.08 -29.68 -29.07
N GLN A 70 3.35 -29.36 -28.78
CA GLN A 70 4.14 -28.32 -29.45
C GLN A 70 3.43 -26.97 -29.44
N ILE A 71 2.97 -26.56 -28.26
CA ILE A 71 2.31 -25.27 -28.07
C ILE A 71 3.31 -24.14 -28.39
N GLU A 72 2.84 -23.09 -29.06
CA GLU A 72 3.64 -21.91 -29.44
C GLU A 72 3.20 -20.66 -28.67
N GLN A 73 1.93 -20.61 -28.22
CA GLN A 73 1.37 -19.49 -27.47
C GLN A 73 0.53 -19.97 -26.31
N VAL A 74 0.61 -19.27 -25.18
CA VAL A 74 -0.18 -19.56 -23.98
C VAL A 74 -0.95 -18.32 -23.56
N MET A 75 -2.25 -18.46 -23.30
CA MET A 75 -3.08 -17.40 -22.73
C MET A 75 -3.52 -17.76 -21.31
N PHE A 76 -3.26 -16.88 -20.36
CA PHE A 76 -3.67 -17.05 -18.97
C PHE A 76 -5.03 -16.41 -18.72
N ALA A 77 -6.06 -17.23 -18.51
CA ALA A 77 -7.47 -16.85 -18.41
C ALA A 77 -8.12 -17.29 -17.08
N ILE A 78 -7.37 -17.18 -15.98
CA ILE A 78 -7.89 -17.33 -14.61
C ILE A 78 -7.73 -16.01 -13.84
N PRO A 79 -8.58 -14.98 -14.07
CA PRO A 79 -8.42 -13.67 -13.44
C PRO A 79 -8.46 -13.70 -11.91
N SER A 80 -9.08 -14.72 -11.31
CA SER A 80 -9.18 -14.92 -9.87
C SER A 80 -7.95 -15.57 -9.23
N LEU A 81 -7.04 -16.14 -10.02
CA LEU A 81 -5.82 -16.75 -9.49
C LEU A 81 -4.77 -15.67 -9.28
N HIS A 82 -4.29 -15.55 -8.05
CA HIS A 82 -3.34 -14.51 -7.64
C HIS A 82 -2.16 -15.09 -6.86
N GLY A 83 -1.19 -14.24 -6.57
CA GLY A 83 -0.06 -14.55 -5.70
C GLY A 83 0.84 -15.66 -6.24
N ASP A 84 1.42 -16.45 -5.34
CA ASP A 84 2.39 -17.49 -5.67
C ASP A 84 1.82 -18.58 -6.58
N ALA A 85 0.52 -18.87 -6.50
CA ALA A 85 -0.11 -19.86 -7.39
C ALA A 85 -0.05 -19.42 -8.86
N LYS A 86 -0.35 -18.14 -9.13
CA LYS A 86 -0.22 -17.56 -10.47
C LYS A 86 1.25 -17.50 -10.91
N ILE A 87 2.14 -17.04 -10.03
CA ILE A 87 3.58 -16.95 -10.34
C ILE A 87 4.14 -18.31 -10.73
N LYS A 88 3.81 -19.38 -9.99
CA LYS A 88 4.27 -20.75 -10.30
C LYS A 88 3.86 -21.22 -11.69
N VAL A 89 2.61 -20.94 -12.09
CA VAL A 89 2.10 -21.31 -13.41
C VAL A 89 2.82 -20.52 -14.51
N LEU A 90 2.97 -19.20 -14.34
CA LEU A 90 3.68 -18.36 -15.31
C LEU A 90 5.16 -18.71 -15.42
N GLU A 91 5.80 -19.06 -14.30
CA GLU A 91 7.20 -19.50 -14.27
C GLU A 91 7.38 -20.83 -15.02
N ALA A 92 6.47 -21.79 -14.82
CA ALA A 92 6.47 -23.05 -15.54
C ALA A 92 6.35 -22.85 -17.07
N CYS A 93 5.46 -21.96 -17.53
CA CYS A 93 5.43 -21.54 -18.94
C CYS A 93 6.78 -20.96 -19.39
N SER A 94 7.35 -20.07 -18.58
CA SER A 94 8.57 -19.34 -18.93
C SER A 94 9.79 -20.26 -19.08
N ARG A 95 9.84 -21.39 -18.36
CA ARG A 95 10.87 -22.43 -18.49
C ARG A 95 10.81 -23.18 -19.81
N THR A 96 9.64 -23.31 -20.43
CA THR A 96 9.51 -23.90 -21.77
C THR A 96 9.92 -22.94 -22.89
N GLY A 97 10.28 -21.69 -22.54
CA GLY A 97 10.60 -20.62 -23.50
C GLY A 97 9.39 -19.84 -24.00
N ILE A 98 8.18 -20.13 -23.51
CA ILE A 98 6.94 -19.47 -23.92
C ILE A 98 6.47 -18.52 -22.83
N SER A 99 6.33 -17.23 -23.15
CA SER A 99 5.67 -16.28 -22.26
C SER A 99 4.16 -16.44 -22.36
N ALA A 100 3.48 -16.57 -21.21
CA ALA A 100 2.03 -16.55 -21.17
C ALA A 100 1.47 -15.12 -21.22
N GLU A 101 0.49 -14.88 -22.08
CA GLU A 101 -0.23 -13.61 -22.16
C GLU A 101 -1.39 -13.61 -21.16
N ILE A 102 -1.36 -12.68 -20.20
CA ILE A 102 -2.39 -12.58 -19.15
C ILE A 102 -3.58 -11.78 -19.68
N ILE A 103 -4.75 -12.39 -19.64
CA ILE A 103 -5.99 -11.74 -20.03
C ILE A 103 -6.54 -10.93 -18.86
N PRO A 104 -6.86 -9.64 -19.04
CA PRO A 104 -7.46 -8.82 -17.99
C PRO A 104 -8.88 -9.29 -17.68
N ASP A 105 -9.41 -8.87 -16.52
CA ASP A 105 -10.80 -9.14 -16.17
C ASP A 105 -11.75 -8.53 -17.21
N ILE A 106 -12.61 -9.35 -17.81
CA ILE A 106 -13.53 -8.97 -18.88
C ILE A 106 -14.56 -7.93 -18.40
N SER A 107 -14.88 -7.89 -17.09
CA SER A 107 -15.71 -6.83 -16.52
C SER A 107 -15.15 -5.43 -16.84
N SER A 108 -13.81 -5.28 -16.78
CA SER A 108 -13.12 -4.04 -17.08
C SER A 108 -13.21 -3.61 -18.55
N ILE A 109 -13.46 -4.58 -19.45
CA ILE A 109 -13.62 -4.36 -20.90
C ILE A 109 -15.06 -3.92 -21.22
N ILE A 110 -16.05 -4.54 -20.58
CA ILE A 110 -17.48 -4.32 -20.87
C ILE A 110 -17.98 -2.96 -20.34
N TYR A 111 -17.54 -2.51 -19.16
CA TYR A 111 -18.04 -1.28 -18.53
C TYR A 111 -17.45 0.04 -19.10
N GLY A 112 -16.71 0.01 -20.21
CA GLY A 112 -16.42 1.20 -21.02
C GLY A 112 -15.68 2.37 -20.34
N GLY A 113 -15.00 2.16 -19.21
CA GLY A 113 -14.39 3.25 -18.44
C GLY A 113 -12.95 3.55 -18.87
N GLN A 114 -12.73 4.47 -19.83
CA GLN A 114 -11.49 5.27 -20.11
C GLN A 114 -10.08 4.61 -19.99
N HIS A 115 -9.96 3.29 -19.83
CA HIS A 115 -8.73 2.59 -19.48
C HIS A 115 -8.36 1.51 -20.50
N PHE A 116 -8.58 1.77 -21.80
CA PHE A 116 -8.00 0.94 -22.86
C PHE A 116 -6.45 1.02 -22.92
N LYS A 117 -5.82 1.87 -22.08
CA LYS A 117 -4.37 1.88 -21.83
C LYS A 117 -3.90 0.87 -20.74
N SER A 118 -4.76 -0.01 -20.24
CA SER A 118 -4.50 -0.77 -18.99
C SER A 118 -3.95 -2.19 -19.11
N LEU A 119 -3.48 -2.62 -20.29
CA LEU A 119 -2.70 -3.88 -20.44
C LEU A 119 -1.38 -3.87 -19.62
N ASP A 120 -1.02 -2.75 -18.98
CA ASP A 120 0.14 -2.58 -18.12
C ASP A 120 -0.16 -2.45 -16.61
N LYS A 121 -1.41 -2.66 -16.16
CA LYS A 121 -1.73 -2.62 -14.73
C LYS A 121 -1.28 -3.90 -14.03
N LEU A 122 -0.21 -3.77 -13.24
CA LEU A 122 0.27 -4.78 -12.30
C LEU A 122 -0.76 -4.96 -11.16
N ASP A 123 -1.17 -6.21 -10.91
CA ASP A 123 -1.92 -6.56 -9.72
C ASP A 123 -0.96 -6.84 -8.56
N TYR A 124 -0.98 -5.97 -7.55
CA TYR A 124 -0.05 -6.06 -6.42
C TYR A 124 -0.30 -7.29 -5.53
N ARG A 125 -1.48 -7.91 -5.62
CA ARG A 125 -1.79 -9.17 -4.92
C ARG A 125 -0.87 -10.30 -5.39
N ASP A 126 -0.42 -10.24 -6.64
CA ASP A 126 0.48 -11.23 -7.21
C ASP A 126 1.90 -11.21 -6.60
N LEU A 127 2.24 -10.16 -5.84
CA LEU A 127 3.52 -10.04 -5.16
C LEU A 127 3.47 -10.51 -3.71
N LEU A 128 2.29 -10.76 -3.14
CA LEU A 128 2.14 -11.24 -1.76
C LEU A 128 2.33 -12.76 -1.68
N ASN A 129 2.96 -13.21 -0.59
CA ASN A 129 3.09 -14.65 -0.23
C ASN A 129 1.88 -15.17 0.57
N ARG A 130 0.82 -14.36 0.69
CA ARG A 130 -0.35 -14.65 1.52
C ARG A 130 -1.59 -13.99 0.93
N GLU A 131 -2.75 -14.42 1.39
CA GLU A 131 -4.01 -13.75 1.08
C GLU A 131 -4.14 -12.41 1.81
N GLU A 132 -4.80 -11.46 1.15
CA GLU A 132 -5.15 -10.17 1.73
C GLU A 132 -6.25 -10.32 2.77
N VAL A 133 -6.16 -9.55 3.84
CA VAL A 133 -7.27 -9.42 4.78
C VAL A 133 -8.32 -8.46 4.23
N THR A 134 -9.59 -8.85 4.32
CA THR A 134 -10.74 -8.02 3.95
C THR A 134 -11.55 -7.58 5.18
N LEU A 135 -12.13 -6.38 5.09
CA LEU A 135 -13.09 -5.89 6.07
C LEU A 135 -14.50 -6.42 5.84
N ASP A 136 -15.21 -6.52 6.95
CA ASP A 136 -16.65 -6.67 6.98
C ASP A 136 -17.28 -5.28 7.22
N TYR A 137 -17.61 -4.58 6.12
CA TYR A 137 -18.14 -3.21 6.19
C TYR A 137 -19.46 -3.13 6.93
N GLU A 138 -20.32 -4.14 6.82
CA GLU A 138 -21.62 -4.17 7.51
C GLU A 138 -21.46 -4.12 9.04
N LYS A 139 -20.39 -4.72 9.57
CA LYS A 139 -20.07 -4.62 11.00
C LYS A 139 -19.55 -3.25 11.41
N LEU A 140 -18.97 -2.49 10.50
CA LEU A 140 -18.39 -1.16 10.78
C LEU A 140 -19.38 -0.02 10.58
N LYS A 141 -20.41 -0.20 9.74
CA LYS A 141 -21.43 0.84 9.49
C LYS A 141 -21.99 1.50 10.77
N PRO A 142 -22.32 0.77 11.85
CA PRO A 142 -22.81 1.40 13.09
C PRO A 142 -21.82 2.40 13.70
N ASP A 143 -20.51 2.18 13.56
CA ASP A 143 -19.48 3.07 14.11
C ASP A 143 -19.29 4.35 13.28
N PHE A 144 -19.73 4.35 12.01
CA PHE A 144 -19.63 5.48 11.09
C PHE A 144 -20.97 6.20 10.87
N PHE A 145 -22.08 5.59 11.24
CA PHE A 145 -23.41 6.18 11.06
C PHE A 145 -23.50 7.56 11.73
N LEU A 146 -23.96 8.55 10.96
CA LEU A 146 -24.03 9.97 11.34
C LEU A 146 -22.69 10.64 11.68
N LYS A 147 -21.55 9.98 11.45
CA LYS A 147 -20.23 10.56 11.69
C LYS A 147 -19.72 11.33 10.47
N ARG A 148 -19.03 12.43 10.76
CA ARG A 148 -18.27 13.23 9.79
C ARG A 148 -16.82 12.84 9.90
N VAL A 149 -16.26 12.35 8.80
CA VAL A 149 -14.89 11.80 8.77
C VAL A 149 -13.96 12.74 8.02
N LEU A 150 -12.95 13.26 8.70
CA LEU A 150 -11.90 14.08 8.08
C LEU A 150 -10.67 13.23 7.79
N ILE A 151 -10.20 13.26 6.55
CA ILE A 151 -9.01 12.54 6.11
C ILE A 151 -7.98 13.58 5.63
N THR A 152 -6.86 13.69 6.35
CA THR A 152 -5.75 14.56 5.91
C THR A 152 -4.79 13.80 4.99
N GLY A 153 -4.19 14.51 4.04
CA GLY A 153 -3.39 13.87 3.00
C GLY A 153 -4.27 13.03 2.06
N ALA A 154 -5.56 13.41 1.92
CA ALA A 154 -6.57 12.64 1.17
C ALA A 154 -6.20 12.41 -0.30
N GLY A 155 -5.35 13.24 -0.90
CA GLY A 155 -4.85 13.04 -2.26
C GLY A 155 -3.63 12.09 -2.38
N GLY A 156 -3.08 11.63 -1.25
CA GLY A 156 -1.93 10.72 -1.19
C GLY A 156 -2.33 9.25 -1.40
N SER A 157 -1.34 8.35 -1.49
CA SER A 157 -1.60 6.92 -1.71
C SER A 157 -2.49 6.27 -0.65
N ILE A 158 -2.17 6.46 0.64
CA ILE A 158 -2.97 5.91 1.74
C ILE A 158 -4.23 6.75 1.96
N GLY A 159 -4.11 8.08 1.96
CA GLY A 159 -5.27 8.96 2.18
C GLY A 159 -6.38 8.75 1.16
N SER A 160 -6.06 8.64 -0.14
CA SER A 160 -7.07 8.41 -1.18
C SER A 160 -7.72 7.04 -1.05
N GLU A 161 -6.96 6.03 -0.61
CA GLU A 161 -7.53 4.72 -0.36
C GLU A 161 -8.41 4.69 0.88
N LEU A 162 -8.02 5.38 1.96
CA LEU A 162 -8.88 5.56 3.13
C LEU A 162 -10.22 6.17 2.74
N VAL A 163 -10.23 7.16 1.84
CA VAL A 163 -11.50 7.72 1.31
C VAL A 163 -12.33 6.63 0.62
N ARG A 164 -11.72 5.83 -0.27
CA ARG A 164 -12.41 4.73 -0.98
C ARG A 164 -12.94 3.64 -0.06
N GLN A 165 -12.32 3.43 1.10
CA GLN A 165 -12.74 2.39 2.04
C GLN A 165 -13.73 2.92 3.08
N VAL A 166 -13.51 4.12 3.63
CA VAL A 166 -14.42 4.76 4.60
C VAL A 166 -15.79 5.01 3.99
N ILE A 167 -15.89 5.35 2.71
CA ILE A 167 -17.18 5.61 2.06
C ILE A 167 -18.11 4.39 2.06
N LYS A 168 -17.55 3.17 2.08
CA LYS A 168 -18.31 1.92 2.15
C LYS A 168 -18.89 1.68 3.55
N CYS A 169 -18.40 2.38 4.56
CA CYS A 169 -18.95 2.39 5.91
C CYS A 169 -20.13 3.38 6.05
N GLU A 170 -20.52 4.08 4.99
CA GLU A 170 -21.69 4.97 4.94
C GLU A 170 -21.71 6.08 6.02
N PRO A 171 -20.64 6.89 6.17
CA PRO A 171 -20.66 8.06 7.06
C PRO A 171 -21.65 9.13 6.58
N ALA A 172 -21.98 10.08 7.46
CA ALA A 172 -22.79 11.24 7.07
C ALA A 172 -22.07 12.14 6.05
N GLU A 173 -20.74 12.27 6.17
CA GLU A 173 -19.94 13.15 5.33
C GLU A 173 -18.46 12.77 5.39
N ILE A 174 -17.73 13.03 4.29
CA ILE A 174 -16.27 12.87 4.24
C ILE A 174 -15.61 14.20 3.84
N ILE A 175 -14.70 14.68 4.68
CA ILE A 175 -13.91 15.90 4.45
C ILE A 175 -12.52 15.50 3.97
N LEU A 176 -12.18 15.91 2.75
CA LEU A 176 -10.90 15.63 2.11
C LEU A 176 -9.96 16.81 2.35
N LEU A 177 -8.98 16.67 3.24
CA LEU A 177 -8.02 17.74 3.53
C LEU A 177 -6.66 17.44 2.88
N GLY A 178 -6.12 18.39 2.10
CA GLY A 178 -4.73 18.33 1.67
C GLY A 178 -4.26 19.57 0.92
N HIS A 179 -2.95 19.82 0.93
CA HIS A 179 -2.36 21.01 0.32
C HIS A 179 -2.25 20.91 -1.23
N GLY A 180 -2.21 19.68 -1.77
CA GLY A 180 -2.05 19.45 -3.20
C GLY A 180 -3.38 19.48 -3.96
N GLU A 181 -3.72 20.64 -4.53
CA GLU A 181 -4.96 20.89 -5.29
C GLU A 181 -5.30 19.76 -6.26
N ASN A 182 -4.43 19.46 -7.23
CA ASN A 182 -4.66 18.40 -8.22
C ASN A 182 -4.88 17.02 -7.59
N SER A 183 -4.20 16.73 -6.47
CA SER A 183 -4.36 15.43 -5.82
C SER A 183 -5.72 15.31 -5.12
N ILE A 184 -6.22 16.39 -4.53
CA ILE A 184 -7.55 16.46 -3.93
C ILE A 184 -8.64 16.46 -5.00
N PHE A 185 -8.48 17.24 -6.06
CA PHE A 185 -9.42 17.26 -7.20
C PHE A 185 -9.60 15.86 -7.79
N ASN A 186 -8.52 15.12 -8.03
CA ASN A 186 -8.59 13.79 -8.61
C ASN A 186 -9.38 12.80 -7.76
N ILE A 187 -9.13 12.74 -6.44
CA ILE A 187 -9.88 11.84 -5.55
C ILE A 187 -11.32 12.30 -5.35
N HIS A 188 -11.57 13.62 -5.30
CA HIS A 188 -12.93 14.16 -5.22
C HIS A 188 -13.76 13.74 -6.44
N GLN A 189 -13.26 13.98 -7.65
CA GLN A 189 -13.91 13.61 -8.90
C GLN A 189 -14.08 12.10 -9.08
N GLU A 190 -13.18 11.30 -8.53
CA GLU A 190 -13.28 9.83 -8.53
C GLU A 190 -14.49 9.37 -7.70
N ILE A 191 -14.69 9.97 -6.53
CA ILE A 191 -15.63 9.49 -5.54
C ILE A 191 -17.05 10.00 -5.78
N ILE A 192 -17.22 11.29 -6.11
CA ILE A 192 -18.55 11.90 -6.28
C ILE A 192 -19.38 11.27 -7.41
N LYS A 193 -18.73 10.59 -8.37
CA LYS A 193 -19.42 9.93 -9.48
C LYS A 193 -20.28 8.76 -9.04
N ASN A 194 -19.93 8.12 -7.92
CA ASN A 194 -20.49 6.84 -7.51
C ASN A 194 -21.01 6.86 -6.06
N SER A 195 -21.18 8.03 -5.45
CA SER A 195 -21.59 8.16 -4.06
C SER A 195 -22.65 9.23 -3.86
N SER A 196 -23.64 8.92 -3.03
CA SER A 196 -24.62 9.87 -2.50
C SER A 196 -24.16 10.60 -1.24
N ILE A 197 -23.02 10.19 -0.66
CA ILE A 197 -22.47 10.78 0.55
C ILE A 197 -21.80 12.12 0.20
N PRO A 198 -22.09 13.21 0.93
CA PRO A 198 -21.40 14.49 0.78
C PRO A 198 -19.87 14.34 0.92
N ILE A 199 -19.14 14.81 -0.10
CA ILE A 199 -17.67 14.83 -0.11
C ILE A 199 -17.19 16.27 -0.25
N ILE A 200 -16.52 16.79 0.78
CA ILE A 200 -16.05 18.17 0.81
C ILE A 200 -14.54 18.23 0.54
N PRO A 201 -14.10 18.83 -0.57
CA PRO A 201 -12.68 19.06 -0.82
C PRO A 201 -12.18 20.33 -0.12
N ILE A 202 -11.18 20.19 0.74
CA ILE A 202 -10.53 21.30 1.47
C ILE A 202 -9.05 21.36 1.11
N ILE A 203 -8.67 22.48 0.50
CA ILE A 203 -7.26 22.81 0.29
C ILE A 203 -6.74 23.54 1.53
N ALA A 204 -5.87 22.86 2.28
CA ALA A 204 -5.23 23.40 3.48
C ALA A 204 -3.90 22.68 3.73
N ASP A 205 -2.97 23.41 4.34
CA ASP A 205 -1.72 22.88 4.86
C ASP A 205 -1.89 22.62 6.37
N ILE A 206 -1.47 21.44 6.83
CA ILE A 206 -1.55 21.06 8.25
C ILE A 206 -0.63 21.91 9.15
N ARG A 207 0.33 22.62 8.54
CA ARG A 207 1.21 23.58 9.21
C ARG A 207 0.48 24.88 9.58
N ASP A 208 -0.62 25.20 8.91
CA ASP A 208 -1.44 26.38 9.19
C ASP A 208 -2.50 26.06 10.26
N LYS A 209 -2.15 26.31 11.53
CA LYS A 209 -3.04 26.04 12.67
C LYS A 209 -4.34 26.85 12.62
N GLN A 210 -4.26 28.11 12.18
CA GLN A 210 -5.46 28.97 12.10
C GLN A 210 -6.42 28.42 11.05
N ARG A 211 -5.92 28.06 9.87
CA ARG A 211 -6.75 27.45 8.83
C ARG A 211 -7.38 26.14 9.28
N LEU A 212 -6.64 25.30 10.02
CA LEU A 212 -7.21 24.09 10.62
C LEU A 212 -8.33 24.41 11.62
N GLN A 213 -8.18 25.43 12.47
CA GLN A 213 -9.23 25.84 13.40
C GLN A 213 -10.51 26.27 12.68
N GLU A 214 -10.41 27.03 11.60
CA GLU A 214 -11.56 27.41 10.76
C GLU A 214 -12.28 26.19 10.18
N VAL A 215 -11.52 25.23 9.64
CA VAL A 215 -12.07 24.00 9.05
C VAL A 215 -12.78 23.16 10.11
N PHE A 216 -12.16 22.97 11.27
CA PHE A 216 -12.77 22.19 12.36
C PHE A 216 -13.98 22.90 12.96
N THR A 217 -13.99 24.23 13.02
CA THR A 217 -15.17 24.99 13.48
C THR A 217 -16.33 24.84 12.50
N LEU A 218 -16.05 24.90 11.20
CA LEU A 218 -17.08 24.86 10.15
C LEU A 218 -17.68 23.45 9.96
N TYR A 219 -16.84 22.42 9.94
CA TYR A 219 -17.27 21.05 9.61
C TYR A 219 -17.38 20.13 10.83
N ASN A 220 -16.70 20.47 11.93
CA ASN A 220 -16.76 19.79 13.23
C ASN A 220 -16.60 18.25 13.12
N PRO A 221 -15.47 17.72 12.62
CA PRO A 221 -15.33 16.29 12.36
C PRO A 221 -15.41 15.43 13.63
N ASP A 222 -16.01 14.25 13.54
CA ASP A 222 -16.12 13.30 14.65
C ASP A 222 -14.96 12.29 14.65
N ILE A 223 -14.46 11.93 13.46
CA ILE A 223 -13.34 11.00 13.26
C ILE A 223 -12.28 11.66 12.37
N VAL A 224 -11.01 11.61 12.76
CA VAL A 224 -9.89 12.11 11.98
C VAL A 224 -8.91 10.98 11.65
N TYR A 225 -8.70 10.73 10.36
CA TYR A 225 -7.58 9.91 9.86
C TYR A 225 -6.46 10.80 9.35
N HIS A 226 -5.29 10.72 9.99
CA HIS A 226 -4.13 11.54 9.64
C HIS A 226 -3.11 10.79 8.79
N ALA A 227 -3.16 10.99 7.46
CA ALA A 227 -2.25 10.40 6.48
C ALA A 227 -1.30 11.41 5.79
N ALA A 228 -1.34 12.70 6.19
CA ALA A 228 -0.46 13.73 5.65
C ALA A 228 0.94 13.64 6.29
N ALA A 229 1.96 13.30 5.51
CA ALA A 229 3.36 13.26 5.95
C ALA A 229 4.33 13.29 4.75
N HIS A 230 5.56 13.72 4.99
CA HIS A 230 6.68 13.43 4.11
C HIS A 230 7.28 12.06 4.45
N LYS A 231 7.49 11.23 3.43
CA LYS A 231 7.87 9.81 3.58
C LYS A 231 9.20 9.40 2.94
N HIS A 232 9.80 10.24 2.09
CA HIS A 232 10.98 9.86 1.32
C HIS A 232 12.24 10.06 2.14
N VAL A 233 12.81 8.97 2.68
CA VAL A 233 13.99 9.01 3.55
C VAL A 233 15.13 9.87 2.96
N PRO A 234 15.62 9.65 1.72
CA PRO A 234 16.73 10.44 1.21
C PRO A 234 16.40 11.94 1.07
N MET A 235 15.15 12.27 0.74
CA MET A 235 14.72 13.67 0.64
C MET A 235 14.65 14.32 2.01
N MET A 236 14.21 13.59 3.05
CA MET A 236 14.07 14.13 4.40
C MET A 236 15.40 14.22 5.14
N GLU A 237 16.37 13.35 4.82
CA GLU A 237 17.77 13.56 5.24
C GLU A 237 18.33 14.88 4.66
N ALA A 238 17.98 15.22 3.42
CA ALA A 238 18.43 16.46 2.78
C ALA A 238 17.60 17.70 3.17
N ASN A 239 16.38 17.52 3.71
CA ASN A 239 15.43 18.60 4.02
C ASN A 239 14.89 18.44 5.44
N VAL A 240 15.80 18.41 6.41
CA VAL A 240 15.51 18.08 7.81
C VAL A 240 14.44 19.01 8.41
N TYR A 241 14.54 20.31 8.16
CA TYR A 241 13.61 21.30 8.69
C TYR A 241 12.17 21.13 8.15
N GLU A 242 12.02 20.77 6.88
CA GLU A 242 10.70 20.48 6.31
C GLU A 242 10.10 19.17 6.86
N ALA A 243 10.95 18.18 7.18
CA ALA A 243 10.49 16.98 7.87
C ALA A 243 9.92 17.32 9.26
N VAL A 244 10.59 18.20 10.02
CA VAL A 244 10.11 18.69 11.33
C VAL A 244 8.77 19.41 11.17
N LYS A 245 8.73 20.46 10.35
CA LYS A 245 7.52 21.29 10.16
C LYS A 245 6.31 20.45 9.76
N ASN A 246 6.49 19.59 8.77
CA ASN A 246 5.36 18.83 8.23
C ASN A 246 4.96 17.66 9.15
N ASN A 247 5.92 16.83 9.56
CA ASN A 247 5.58 15.60 10.27
C ASN A 247 5.37 15.83 11.78
N ILE A 248 6.08 16.77 12.40
CA ILE A 248 5.96 17.05 13.84
C ILE A 248 4.97 18.20 14.06
N THR A 249 5.28 19.41 13.59
CA THR A 249 4.46 20.60 13.85
C THR A 249 3.07 20.47 13.24
N GLY A 250 2.96 19.96 12.01
CA GLY A 250 1.69 19.66 11.37
C GLY A 250 0.82 18.65 12.13
N THR A 251 1.42 17.57 12.63
CA THR A 251 0.72 16.60 13.49
C THR A 251 0.26 17.26 14.78
N LYS A 252 1.12 18.04 15.43
CA LYS A 252 0.79 18.75 16.68
C LYS A 252 -0.41 19.68 16.49
N ASN A 253 -0.42 20.46 15.41
CA ASN A 253 -1.54 21.36 15.11
C ASN A 253 -2.86 20.59 14.99
N LEU A 254 -2.86 19.46 14.25
CA LEU A 254 -4.05 18.62 14.12
C LEU A 254 -4.50 18.03 15.45
N VAL A 255 -3.57 17.53 16.28
CA VAL A 255 -3.88 16.96 17.60
C VAL A 255 -4.46 18.04 18.53
N ASP A 256 -3.85 19.22 18.56
CA ASP A 256 -4.31 20.36 19.35
C ASP A 256 -5.75 20.76 18.95
N VAL A 257 -5.99 21.00 17.65
CA VAL A 257 -7.30 21.43 17.13
C VAL A 257 -8.36 20.34 17.27
N SER A 258 -7.99 19.08 17.10
CA SER A 258 -8.88 17.94 17.34
C SER A 258 -9.32 17.87 18.81
N GLY A 259 -8.39 18.14 19.73
CA GLY A 259 -8.67 18.16 21.16
C GLY A 259 -9.63 19.28 21.56
N THR A 260 -9.45 20.48 21.02
CA THR A 260 -10.35 21.61 21.29
C THR A 260 -11.73 21.44 20.66
N SER A 261 -11.82 20.68 19.57
CA SER A 261 -13.08 20.42 18.84
C SER A 261 -13.78 19.13 19.27
N CYS A 262 -13.29 18.48 20.35
CA CYS A 262 -13.87 17.25 20.90
C CYS A 262 -14.01 16.10 19.89
N VAL A 263 -13.03 15.93 18.98
CA VAL A 263 -12.98 14.78 18.07
C VAL A 263 -13.00 13.48 18.87
N GLU A 264 -13.92 12.57 18.53
CA GLU A 264 -14.10 11.31 19.24
C GLU A 264 -12.94 10.36 19.02
N ARG A 265 -12.43 10.29 17.77
CA ARG A 265 -11.33 9.39 17.39
C ARG A 265 -10.34 10.08 16.46
N PHE A 266 -9.07 10.06 16.87
CA PHE A 266 -7.95 10.51 16.06
C PHE A 266 -7.01 9.33 15.79
N ILE A 267 -6.81 9.01 14.51
CA ILE A 267 -5.98 7.88 14.07
C ILE A 267 -4.84 8.43 13.22
N MET A 268 -3.61 8.31 13.72
CA MET A 268 -2.42 8.63 12.94
C MET A 268 -1.90 7.40 12.20
N ILE A 269 -1.65 7.57 10.89
CA ILE A 269 -0.92 6.60 10.10
C ILE A 269 0.58 6.79 10.37
N SER A 270 1.24 5.72 10.80
CA SER A 270 2.68 5.67 11.04
C SER A 270 3.34 4.52 10.27
N THR A 271 4.62 4.26 10.54
CA THR A 271 5.47 3.35 9.75
C THR A 271 6.36 2.53 10.66
N ASP A 272 6.74 1.33 10.22
CA ASP A 272 7.85 0.55 10.81
C ASP A 272 9.14 1.36 11.05
N LYS A 273 9.45 2.33 10.19
CA LYS A 273 10.64 3.20 10.30
C LYS A 273 10.64 4.12 11.53
N SER A 274 9.54 4.21 12.28
CA SER A 274 9.53 4.91 13.57
C SER A 274 10.06 4.05 14.72
N VAL A 275 10.23 2.75 14.51
CA VAL A 275 10.82 1.80 15.46
C VAL A 275 12.35 1.93 15.40
N ASP A 276 12.96 2.27 16.53
CA ASP A 276 14.41 2.53 16.67
C ASP A 276 14.98 3.32 15.48
N PRO A 277 14.48 4.55 15.26
CA PRO A 277 14.69 5.25 14.00
C PRO A 277 16.16 5.62 13.81
N THR A 278 16.65 5.38 12.59
CA THR A 278 18.01 5.74 12.13
C THR A 278 18.02 6.86 11.10
N SER A 279 16.83 7.39 10.76
CA SER A 279 16.65 8.46 9.78
C SER A 279 15.79 9.60 10.34
N VAL A 280 15.93 10.79 9.77
CA VAL A 280 15.12 11.97 10.09
C VAL A 280 13.63 11.70 9.86
N MET A 281 13.28 11.01 8.77
CA MET A 281 11.89 10.66 8.47
C MET A 281 11.31 9.75 9.56
N GLY A 282 12.04 8.70 9.95
CA GLY A 282 11.65 7.81 11.04
C GLY A 282 11.52 8.52 12.37
N ALA A 283 12.52 9.35 12.73
CA ALA A 283 12.57 10.09 13.99
C ALA A 283 11.41 11.08 14.12
N THR A 284 11.13 11.86 13.07
CA THR A 284 10.00 12.79 13.06
C THR A 284 8.66 12.07 13.20
N LYS A 285 8.49 10.88 12.61
CA LYS A 285 7.29 10.06 12.80
C LYS A 285 7.19 9.51 14.23
N LYS A 286 8.29 9.02 14.83
CA LYS A 286 8.30 8.57 16.22
C LYS A 286 7.92 9.68 17.21
N ILE A 287 8.45 10.88 16.99
CA ILE A 287 8.07 12.06 17.79
C ILE A 287 6.58 12.38 17.61
N ALA A 288 6.08 12.36 16.37
CA ALA A 288 4.67 12.57 16.08
C ALA A 288 3.76 11.52 16.77
N GLU A 289 4.17 10.25 16.86
CA GLU A 289 3.46 9.24 17.65
C GLU A 289 3.39 9.63 19.12
N GLY A 290 4.50 10.12 19.68
CA GLY A 290 4.57 10.63 21.04
C GLY A 290 3.57 11.76 21.30
N ILE A 291 3.45 12.71 20.38
CA ILE A 291 2.50 13.83 20.46
C ILE A 291 1.05 13.33 20.49
N VAL A 292 0.71 12.41 19.57
CA VAL A 292 -0.64 11.81 19.50
C VAL A 292 -0.96 11.06 20.79
N HIS A 293 -0.04 10.24 21.29
CA HIS A 293 -0.29 9.46 22.50
C HIS A 293 -0.35 10.30 23.77
N ALA A 294 0.48 11.33 23.87
CA ALA A 294 0.46 12.28 24.97
C ALA A 294 -0.91 12.91 25.17
N LYS A 295 -1.66 13.13 24.08
CA LYS A 295 -2.99 13.73 24.15
C LYS A 295 -3.97 12.92 24.99
N ASN A 296 -3.88 11.58 25.00
CA ASN A 296 -4.70 10.71 25.87
C ASN A 296 -4.43 10.90 27.37
N ASN A 297 -3.39 11.63 27.77
CA ASN A 297 -3.16 12.00 29.17
C ASN A 297 -3.80 13.35 29.54
N GLU A 298 -4.15 14.16 28.55
CA GLU A 298 -4.74 15.50 28.73
C GLU A 298 -6.26 15.51 28.57
N THR A 299 -6.83 14.54 27.85
CA THR A 299 -8.27 14.46 27.60
C THR A 299 -8.78 13.03 27.79
N THR A 300 -10.03 12.93 28.24
CA THR A 300 -10.83 11.71 28.26
C THR A 300 -11.96 11.74 27.23
N ALA A 301 -12.13 12.86 26.50
CA ALA A 301 -13.22 13.07 25.56
C ALA A 301 -12.98 12.42 24.19
N GLY A 302 -11.73 12.14 23.85
CA GLY A 302 -11.35 11.57 22.55
C GLY A 302 -10.28 10.49 22.68
N ILE A 303 -10.28 9.57 21.72
CA ILE A 303 -9.37 8.43 21.64
C ILE A 303 -8.30 8.74 20.58
N TYR A 304 -7.03 8.80 21.01
CA TYR A 304 -5.90 9.08 20.13
C TYR A 304 -5.04 7.84 19.97
N SER A 305 -4.96 7.34 18.74
CA SER A 305 -4.29 6.08 18.43
C SER A 305 -3.35 6.20 17.23
N VAL A 306 -2.42 5.27 17.16
CA VAL A 306 -1.42 5.18 16.09
C VAL A 306 -1.50 3.79 15.48
N VAL A 307 -1.43 3.74 14.14
CA VAL A 307 -1.33 2.48 13.40
C VAL A 307 -0.02 2.47 12.62
N ARG A 308 0.88 1.54 12.94
CA ARG A 308 2.13 1.27 12.22
C ARG A 308 1.94 0.13 11.23
N PHE A 309 2.54 0.29 10.06
CA PHE A 309 2.75 -0.79 9.11
C PHE A 309 3.99 -0.51 8.26
N GLY A 310 4.43 -1.52 7.53
CA GLY A 310 5.61 -1.45 6.69
C GLY A 310 5.30 -0.92 5.30
N ASN A 311 5.92 -1.52 4.29
CA ASN A 311 5.82 -0.99 2.94
C ASN A 311 4.48 -1.38 2.30
N VAL A 312 3.84 -0.40 1.66
CA VAL A 312 2.66 -0.64 0.83
C VAL A 312 3.01 -0.72 -0.64
N LEU A 313 2.58 -1.81 -1.28
CA LEU A 313 2.80 -2.09 -2.69
C LEU A 313 2.08 -1.08 -3.57
N GLY A 314 2.78 -0.56 -4.60
CA GLY A 314 2.20 0.37 -5.56
C GLY A 314 2.07 1.82 -5.09
N SER A 315 2.57 2.16 -3.90
CA SER A 315 2.49 3.54 -3.43
C SER A 315 3.31 4.50 -4.31
N ARG A 316 2.84 5.75 -4.44
CA ARG A 316 3.50 6.79 -5.24
C ARG A 316 4.95 6.96 -4.77
N GLY A 317 5.87 7.02 -5.74
CA GLY A 317 7.31 7.18 -5.51
C GLY A 317 8.01 5.98 -4.86
N SER A 318 7.37 4.81 -4.77
CA SER A 318 8.01 3.61 -4.20
C SER A 318 8.87 2.86 -5.23
N ALA A 319 9.68 1.92 -4.73
CA ALA A 319 10.60 1.14 -5.55
C ALA A 319 9.89 0.18 -6.51
N ILE A 320 8.74 -0.39 -6.13
CA ILE A 320 8.04 -1.39 -6.95
C ILE A 320 7.57 -0.83 -8.30
N PRO A 321 6.89 0.33 -8.40
CA PRO A 321 6.59 0.97 -9.68
C PRO A 321 7.84 1.32 -10.50
N LEU A 322 8.97 1.66 -9.85
CA LEU A 322 10.23 1.93 -10.54
C LEU A 322 10.78 0.65 -11.17
N PHE A 323 10.83 -0.45 -10.40
CA PHE A 323 11.27 -1.75 -10.89
C PHE A 323 10.39 -2.24 -12.03
N TRP A 324 9.07 -2.13 -11.91
CA TRP A 324 8.14 -2.48 -12.98
C TRP A 324 8.45 -1.73 -14.28
N LYS A 325 8.68 -0.42 -14.20
CA LYS A 325 9.07 0.41 -15.37
C LYS A 325 10.43 0.00 -15.93
N GLN A 326 11.43 -0.24 -15.08
CA GLN A 326 12.77 -0.67 -15.50
C GLN A 326 12.70 -2.02 -16.21
N ILE A 327 12.01 -2.99 -15.61
CA ILE A 327 11.81 -4.35 -16.17
C ILE A 327 11.11 -4.24 -17.51
N LYS A 328 9.94 -3.61 -17.60
CA LYS A 328 9.20 -3.47 -18.87
C LYS A 328 10.03 -2.80 -19.97
N ALA A 329 10.83 -1.79 -19.61
CA ALA A 329 11.70 -1.08 -20.54
C ALA A 329 13.05 -1.77 -20.86
N ASN A 330 13.29 -3.01 -20.39
CA ASN A 330 14.57 -3.71 -20.53
C ASN A 330 15.77 -2.91 -19.97
N ARG A 331 15.54 -2.09 -18.94
CA ARG A 331 16.60 -1.32 -18.27
C ARG A 331 17.14 -2.09 -17.07
N THR A 332 18.36 -1.75 -16.68
CA THR A 332 18.96 -2.25 -15.43
C THR A 332 18.07 -1.94 -14.24
N VAL A 333 17.76 -2.98 -13.46
CA VAL A 333 17.02 -2.86 -12.20
C VAL A 333 18.03 -2.56 -11.10
N THR A 334 17.83 -1.44 -10.41
CA THR A 334 18.76 -0.95 -9.39
C THR A 334 18.26 -1.31 -7.99
N ILE A 335 18.91 -2.26 -7.33
CA ILE A 335 18.59 -2.68 -5.96
C ILE A 335 19.66 -2.12 -5.02
N THR A 336 19.27 -1.65 -3.83
CA THR A 336 20.22 -1.09 -2.85
C THR A 336 21.16 -2.14 -2.28
N HIS A 337 20.63 -3.25 -1.78
CA HIS A 337 21.41 -4.33 -1.17
C HIS A 337 20.81 -5.72 -1.48
N PRO A 338 21.63 -6.77 -1.71
CA PRO A 338 21.14 -8.12 -2.03
C PRO A 338 20.26 -8.74 -0.93
N ASP A 339 20.58 -8.48 0.33
CA ASP A 339 19.83 -8.99 1.49
C ASP A 339 18.76 -8.03 2.02
N MET A 340 18.41 -6.98 1.27
CA MET A 340 17.37 -6.06 1.70
C MET A 340 16.01 -6.78 1.75
N GLU A 341 15.35 -6.71 2.90
CA GLU A 341 14.05 -7.30 3.14
C GLU A 341 13.05 -6.25 3.62
N ARG A 342 11.79 -6.39 3.21
CA ARG A 342 10.71 -5.51 3.64
C ARG A 342 9.43 -6.30 3.87
N TYR A 343 8.65 -5.85 4.84
CA TYR A 343 7.27 -6.29 4.99
C TYR A 343 6.40 -5.59 3.95
N PHE A 344 5.51 -6.35 3.32
CA PHE A 344 4.62 -5.85 2.28
C PHE A 344 3.16 -6.13 2.58
N MET A 345 2.35 -5.17 2.20
CA MET A 345 0.90 -5.22 2.22
C MET A 345 0.39 -4.40 1.02
N THR A 346 -0.83 -4.64 0.55
CA THR A 346 -1.40 -3.73 -0.46
C THR A 346 -1.98 -2.49 0.19
N ILE A 347 -2.15 -1.43 -0.61
CA ILE A 347 -2.76 -0.17 -0.15
C ILE A 347 -4.21 -0.39 0.32
N PRO A 348 -5.07 -1.14 -0.41
CA PRO A 348 -6.44 -1.44 0.05
C PRO A 348 -6.45 -2.19 1.37
N GLU A 349 -5.60 -3.22 1.53
CA GLU A 349 -5.51 -4.00 2.77
C GLU A 349 -5.05 -3.14 3.96
N ALA A 350 -3.98 -2.35 3.79
CA ALA A 350 -3.48 -1.48 4.85
C ALA A 350 -4.54 -0.46 5.31
N SER A 351 -5.24 0.17 4.35
CA SER A 351 -6.28 1.17 4.66
C SER A 351 -7.47 0.56 5.37
N GLN A 352 -7.86 -0.64 4.96
CA GLN A 352 -8.87 -1.46 5.61
C GLN A 352 -8.50 -1.76 7.07
N LEU A 353 -7.31 -2.27 7.32
CA LEU A 353 -6.86 -2.57 8.68
C LEU A 353 -6.69 -1.32 9.55
N VAL A 354 -6.30 -0.18 8.98
CA VAL A 354 -6.27 1.12 9.68
C VAL A 354 -7.65 1.55 10.15
N ILE A 355 -8.68 1.34 9.32
CA ILE A 355 -10.08 1.66 9.69
C ILE A 355 -10.52 0.82 10.88
N GLU A 356 -10.35 -0.51 10.81
CA GLU A 356 -10.73 -1.44 11.88
C GLU A 356 -9.94 -1.16 13.17
N ALA A 357 -8.64 -0.92 13.09
CA ALA A 357 -7.83 -0.55 14.25
C ALA A 357 -8.31 0.74 14.92
N GLY A 358 -8.69 1.75 14.12
CA GLY A 358 -9.21 3.03 14.62
C GLY A 358 -10.49 2.90 15.45
N ILE A 359 -11.39 2.02 15.04
CA ILE A 359 -12.64 1.74 15.77
C ILE A 359 -12.37 0.94 17.04
N LEU A 360 -11.44 -0.02 17.00
CA LEU A 360 -11.11 -0.87 18.14
C LEU A 360 -10.25 -0.18 19.22
N ALA A 361 -9.59 0.93 18.88
CA ALA A 361 -8.75 1.68 19.80
C ALA A 361 -9.52 2.16 21.04
N LYS A 362 -8.87 2.11 22.22
CA LYS A 362 -9.39 2.63 23.50
C LYS A 362 -8.51 3.72 24.11
N GLY A 363 -7.40 4.06 23.46
CA GLY A 363 -6.47 5.11 23.82
C GLY A 363 -5.13 4.55 24.30
N LYS A 364 -4.04 5.22 23.92
CA LYS A 364 -2.64 4.88 24.27
C LYS A 364 -2.09 3.60 23.62
N GLU A 365 -2.85 2.94 22.75
CA GLU A 365 -2.36 1.79 21.99
C GLU A 365 -1.68 2.19 20.67
N VAL A 366 -0.62 1.46 20.34
CA VAL A 366 -0.02 1.40 19.01
C VAL A 366 -0.48 0.08 18.38
N PHE A 367 -1.19 0.18 17.26
CA PHE A 367 -1.53 -0.99 16.46
C PHE A 367 -0.43 -1.25 15.46
N VAL A 368 0.10 -2.47 15.41
CA VAL A 368 1.05 -2.91 14.37
C VAL A 368 0.37 -3.95 13.50
N LEU A 369 0.25 -3.69 12.20
CA LEU A 369 -0.46 -4.59 11.30
C LEU A 369 0.33 -5.89 11.07
N LYS A 370 -0.36 -7.03 11.07
CA LYS A 370 0.23 -8.34 10.76
C LYS A 370 0.41 -8.49 9.25
N MET A 371 1.62 -8.24 8.77
CA MET A 371 1.95 -8.25 7.33
C MET A 371 2.43 -9.61 6.80
N GLY A 372 2.55 -10.61 7.67
CA GLY A 372 3.21 -11.88 7.35
C GLY A 372 4.73 -11.77 7.42
N GLU A 373 5.42 -12.67 6.75
CA GLU A 373 6.88 -12.72 6.74
C GLU A 373 7.50 -11.62 5.85
N PRO A 374 8.69 -11.09 6.23
CA PRO A 374 9.39 -10.14 5.38
C PRO A 374 9.86 -10.83 4.08
N GLN A 375 9.88 -10.08 2.98
CA GLN A 375 10.30 -10.60 1.67
C GLN A 375 11.55 -9.89 1.17
N LYS A 376 12.45 -10.64 0.53
CA LYS A 376 13.64 -10.05 -0.11
C LYS A 376 13.25 -9.22 -1.32
N ILE A 377 13.87 -8.05 -1.49
CA ILE A 377 13.61 -7.18 -2.65
C ILE A 377 13.98 -7.90 -3.96
N THR A 378 15.01 -8.74 -3.94
CA THR A 378 15.43 -9.57 -5.08
C THR A 378 14.35 -10.56 -5.51
N GLU A 379 13.62 -11.16 -4.56
CA GLU A 379 12.49 -12.05 -4.83
C GLU A 379 11.31 -11.29 -5.45
N ILE A 380 11.00 -10.10 -4.92
CA ILE A 380 9.95 -9.24 -5.48
C ILE A 380 10.29 -8.84 -6.93
N VAL A 381 11.54 -8.45 -7.20
CA VAL A 381 12.01 -8.14 -8.56
C VAL A 381 11.87 -9.35 -9.48
N HIS A 382 12.15 -10.55 -8.98
CA HIS A 382 11.96 -11.77 -9.75
C HIS A 382 10.49 -12.03 -10.09
N LYS A 383 9.57 -11.89 -9.13
CA LYS A 383 8.12 -12.00 -9.37
C LYS A 383 7.63 -10.97 -10.40
N LEU A 384 8.10 -9.72 -10.29
CA LEU A 384 7.78 -8.67 -11.27
C LEU A 384 8.25 -9.04 -12.68
N ALA A 385 9.40 -9.71 -12.81
CA ALA A 385 9.89 -10.15 -14.11
C ALA A 385 9.00 -11.23 -14.72
N ILE A 386 8.59 -12.22 -13.92
CA ILE A 386 7.66 -13.28 -14.34
C ILE A 386 6.33 -12.66 -14.81
N LEU A 387 5.77 -11.72 -14.03
CA LEU A 387 4.55 -11.00 -14.39
C LEU A 387 4.70 -10.11 -15.63
N ALA A 388 5.93 -9.70 -15.96
CA ALA A 388 6.26 -8.98 -17.18
C ALA A 388 6.54 -9.91 -18.38
N GLY A 389 6.39 -11.23 -18.23
CA GLY A 389 6.69 -12.21 -19.28
C GLY A 389 8.18 -12.44 -19.51
N LYS A 390 9.01 -12.24 -18.47
CA LYS A 390 10.48 -12.33 -18.56
C LYS A 390 11.04 -13.42 -17.65
N ASN A 391 12.06 -14.08 -18.16
CA ASN A 391 12.90 -15.02 -17.42
C ASN A 391 13.92 -14.29 -16.54
N LYS A 392 14.36 -14.96 -15.47
CA LYS A 392 15.38 -14.46 -14.53
C LYS A 392 16.68 -14.05 -15.24
N ASN A 393 17.09 -14.81 -16.26
CA ASN A 393 18.32 -14.58 -17.02
C ASN A 393 18.25 -13.33 -17.91
N GLN A 394 17.05 -12.77 -18.13
CA GLN A 394 16.84 -11.55 -18.92
C GLN A 394 16.88 -10.29 -18.04
N LEU A 395 17.06 -10.43 -16.73
CA LEU A 395 17.17 -9.31 -15.80
C LEU A 395 18.62 -8.90 -15.63
N ASN A 396 18.91 -7.65 -15.97
CA ASN A 396 20.14 -7.00 -15.53
C ASN A 396 19.89 -6.33 -14.18
N VAL A 397 20.47 -6.84 -13.11
CA VAL A 397 20.34 -6.30 -11.75
C VAL A 397 21.66 -5.70 -11.32
N GLN A 398 21.64 -4.45 -10.87
CA GLN A 398 22.79 -3.76 -10.31
C GLN A 398 22.54 -3.41 -8.84
N PHE A 399 23.50 -3.73 -7.98
CA PHE A 399 23.49 -3.31 -6.59
C PHE A 399 24.16 -1.94 -6.43
N ILE A 400 23.45 -0.98 -5.83
CA ILE A 400 23.88 0.43 -5.75
C ILE A 400 24.35 0.86 -4.35
N GLY A 401 24.32 -0.04 -3.37
CA GLY A 401 24.67 0.25 -1.98
C GLY A 401 23.51 0.81 -1.17
N LEU A 402 23.68 0.79 0.16
CA LEU A 402 22.73 1.40 1.10
C LEU A 402 22.84 2.91 1.07
N ARG A 403 21.69 3.59 1.13
CA ARG A 403 21.65 5.04 1.27
C ARG A 403 21.64 5.42 2.75
N ASN A 404 22.01 6.67 3.03
CA ASN A 404 22.01 7.19 4.40
C ASN A 404 20.63 7.03 5.07
N GLY A 405 20.62 6.52 6.30
CA GLY A 405 19.41 6.27 7.08
C GLY A 405 18.60 5.02 6.68
N GLU A 406 19.01 4.24 5.68
CA GLU A 406 18.31 3.00 5.32
C GLU A 406 18.75 1.81 6.17
N LYS A 407 17.79 0.98 6.58
CA LYS A 407 18.03 -0.31 7.22
C LYS A 407 17.99 -1.45 6.20
N ILE A 408 18.75 -2.52 6.41
CA ILE A 408 18.66 -3.75 5.60
C ILE A 408 17.32 -4.45 5.88
N ARG A 409 16.94 -4.54 7.15
CA ARG A 409 15.69 -5.09 7.68
C ARG A 409 15.03 -4.03 8.56
N GLU A 410 13.71 -3.93 8.50
CA GLU A 410 12.94 -3.06 9.39
C GLU A 410 12.42 -3.90 10.55
N GLU A 411 12.48 -3.36 11.77
CA GLU A 411 11.85 -3.95 12.95
C GLU A 411 10.36 -3.56 13.01
N LEU A 412 9.54 -4.41 13.63
CA LEU A 412 8.11 -4.13 13.84
C LEU A 412 7.81 -3.58 15.24
N PHE A 413 8.71 -3.81 16.20
CA PHE A 413 8.56 -3.49 17.62
C PHE A 413 9.88 -3.02 18.22
N GLU A 414 9.81 -2.16 19.24
CA GLU A 414 10.96 -1.83 20.09
C GLU A 414 11.11 -2.90 21.19
N GLU A 415 12.34 -3.10 21.70
CA GLU A 415 12.61 -4.09 22.76
C GLU A 415 11.75 -3.88 24.02
N ASP A 416 11.49 -2.62 24.38
CA ASP A 416 10.73 -2.21 25.55
C ASP A 416 9.21 -2.13 25.31
N GLU A 417 8.73 -2.33 24.07
CA GLU A 417 7.30 -2.28 23.80
C GLU A 417 6.63 -3.45 24.50
N ILE A 418 5.96 -3.13 25.62
CA ILE A 418 5.18 -4.13 26.36
C ILE A 418 4.06 -4.57 25.42
N VAL A 419 4.24 -5.76 24.83
CA VAL A 419 3.18 -6.51 24.16
C VAL A 419 2.21 -6.97 25.24
N LYS A 420 1.42 -6.03 25.78
CA LYS A 420 0.35 -6.34 26.72
C LYS A 420 -0.74 -7.06 25.94
N GLY A 421 -0.66 -8.37 25.99
CA GLY A 421 -1.67 -9.28 25.50
C GLY A 421 -1.32 -9.81 24.12
N TYR A 422 -1.23 -11.13 24.06
CA TYR A 422 -1.91 -11.86 22.99
C TYR A 422 -3.39 -11.44 22.98
N THR A 423 -3.72 -10.25 22.48
CA THR A 423 -5.05 -10.11 21.89
C THR A 423 -4.99 -11.01 20.67
N ASN A 424 -5.73 -12.12 20.72
CA ASN A 424 -5.92 -13.14 19.66
C ASN A 424 -6.45 -12.56 18.32
N HIS A 425 -6.29 -11.26 18.08
CA HIS A 425 -6.62 -10.63 16.83
C HIS A 425 -5.66 -11.11 15.75
N LYS A 426 -6.23 -11.81 14.77
CA LYS A 426 -5.49 -12.36 13.64
C LYS A 426 -4.86 -11.29 12.74
N LYS A 427 -5.27 -10.03 12.89
CA LYS A 427 -4.97 -8.92 11.96
C LYS A 427 -3.94 -7.91 12.46
N PHE A 428 -3.78 -7.74 13.77
CA PHE A 428 -2.89 -6.75 14.35
C PHE A 428 -2.28 -7.22 15.66
N TYR A 429 -1.15 -6.61 16.01
CA TYR A 429 -0.60 -6.58 17.35
C TYR A 429 -1.02 -5.28 18.03
N CYS A 430 -1.30 -5.34 19.33
CA CYS A 430 -1.68 -4.18 20.12
C CYS A 430 -0.60 -3.94 21.18
N CYS A 431 0.15 -2.85 21.02
CA CYS A 431 1.27 -2.49 21.88
C CYS A 431 0.92 -1.23 22.69
N ARG A 432 1.60 -1.02 23.81
CA ARG A 432 1.53 0.26 24.51
C ARG A 432 2.66 1.17 24.04
N ALA A 433 2.31 2.39 23.64
CA ALA A 433 3.29 3.34 23.15
C ALA A 433 4.32 3.72 24.23
N LYS A 434 5.61 3.65 23.90
CA LYS A 434 6.65 4.39 24.61
C LYS A 434 6.67 5.82 24.06
N ILE A 435 6.24 6.76 24.90
CA ILE A 435 6.28 8.19 24.56
C ILE A 435 7.70 8.68 24.89
N PRO A 436 8.46 9.26 23.93
CA PRO A 436 9.77 9.81 24.25
C PRO A 436 9.63 10.96 25.26
N LYS A 437 10.45 10.96 26.32
CA LYS A 437 10.21 11.75 27.55
C LYS A 437 10.14 13.26 27.33
N CYS A 438 10.84 13.76 26.33
CA CYS A 438 10.97 15.18 26.03
C CYS A 438 9.89 15.72 25.07
N VAL A 439 9.06 14.85 24.47
CA VAL A 439 8.12 15.27 23.42
C VAL A 439 7.15 16.36 23.90
N ASN A 440 6.66 16.25 25.14
CA ASN A 440 5.72 17.23 25.71
C ASN A 440 6.38 18.46 26.30
N LYS A 441 7.72 18.50 26.38
CA LYS A 441 8.46 19.65 26.91
C LYS A 441 8.71 20.72 25.84
N ILE A 442 8.63 20.34 24.57
CA ILE A 442 8.84 21.25 23.44
C ILE A 442 7.49 21.67 22.90
N GLU A 443 7.05 22.88 23.25
CA GLU A 443 5.77 23.42 22.78
C GLU A 443 5.83 23.86 21.31
N ASN A 444 6.96 24.43 20.88
CA ASN A 444 7.17 24.93 19.52
C ASN A 444 8.46 24.38 18.92
N TRP A 445 8.32 23.28 18.17
CA TRP A 445 9.42 22.58 17.51
C TRP A 445 10.13 23.42 16.45
N ASP A 446 9.39 24.26 15.72
CA ASP A 446 9.95 25.13 14.68
C ASP A 446 10.89 26.18 15.28
N ASN A 447 10.51 26.76 16.43
CA ASN A 447 11.35 27.70 17.18
C ASN A 447 12.51 27.00 17.87
N TYR A 448 12.29 25.81 18.44
CA TYR A 448 13.33 25.02 19.11
C TYR A 448 14.53 24.74 18.20
N PHE A 449 14.27 24.48 16.92
CA PHE A 449 15.29 24.20 15.91
C PHE A 449 15.71 25.41 15.05
N LYS A 450 15.15 26.60 15.28
CA LYS A 450 15.25 27.76 14.38
C LYS A 450 16.68 28.18 14.00
N PHE A 451 17.63 28.03 14.93
CA PHE A 451 19.02 28.47 14.75
C PHE A 451 20.02 27.32 14.65
N LYS A 452 19.53 26.06 14.55
CA LYS A 452 20.38 24.88 14.46
C LYS A 452 20.62 24.51 13.00
N SER A 453 21.81 23.98 12.72
CA SER A 453 22.17 23.40 11.43
C SER A 453 21.41 22.08 11.20
N ASN A 454 21.32 21.64 9.94
CA ASN A 454 20.65 20.38 9.60
C ASN A 454 21.24 19.17 10.34
N ASP A 455 22.56 19.14 10.55
CA ASP A 455 23.23 18.02 11.24
C ASP A 455 22.91 18.01 12.74
N GLU A 456 22.87 19.19 13.38
CA GLU A 456 22.46 19.33 14.78
C GLU A 456 21.00 18.89 14.96
N ILE A 457 20.09 19.38 14.10
CA ILE A 457 18.68 18.98 14.14
C ILE A 457 18.55 17.47 13.94
N ARG A 458 19.25 16.90 12.96
CA ARG A 458 19.22 15.46 12.69
C ARG A 458 19.66 14.65 13.90
N ASN A 459 20.78 14.99 14.51
CA ASN A 459 21.33 14.25 15.65
C ASN A 459 20.39 14.35 16.86
N GLU A 460 19.90 15.55 17.18
CA GLU A 460 18.96 15.73 18.27
C GLU A 460 17.62 15.03 18.03
N LEU A 461 17.07 15.06 16.81
CA LEU A 461 15.86 14.31 16.48
C LEU A 461 16.03 12.81 16.75
N LEU A 462 17.18 12.24 16.38
CA LEU A 462 17.48 10.83 16.63
C LEU A 462 17.64 10.56 18.13
N GLU A 463 18.31 11.43 18.88
CA GLU A 463 18.45 11.29 20.33
C GLU A 463 17.11 11.39 21.06
N ILE A 464 16.27 12.35 20.66
CA ILE A 464 14.91 12.55 21.18
C ILE A 464 14.05 11.31 20.87
N ALA A 465 14.03 10.88 19.62
CA ALA A 465 13.18 9.77 19.18
C ALA A 465 13.57 8.43 19.84
N ASN A 466 14.86 8.22 20.11
CA ASN A 466 15.38 7.02 20.76
C ASN A 466 15.47 7.15 22.30
N ASP A 467 14.88 8.19 22.90
CA ASP A 467 14.89 8.45 24.36
C ASP A 467 16.30 8.51 24.98
N LYS A 468 17.30 8.92 24.19
CA LYS A 468 18.69 9.15 24.62
C LYS A 468 18.95 10.61 25.03
N TYR A 469 18.02 11.51 24.67
CA TYR A 469 18.15 12.93 24.95
C TYR A 469 17.77 13.28 26.39
N VAL A 470 18.70 13.91 27.11
CA VAL A 470 18.44 14.53 28.41
C VAL A 470 18.36 16.02 28.20
N ILE A 471 17.18 16.62 28.41
CA ILE A 471 17.09 18.09 28.48
C ILE A 471 17.80 18.51 29.77
N GLU A 472 19.01 19.05 29.65
CA GLU A 472 19.65 19.76 30.74
C GLU A 472 18.76 20.95 31.12
N ARG A 473 18.48 21.08 32.43
CA ARG A 473 17.70 22.20 32.98
C ARG A 473 18.55 23.47 32.91
N GLU A 474 18.73 24.04 31.73
CA GLU A 474 19.17 25.43 31.60
C GLU A 474 18.09 26.19 30.84
N TYR A 475 17.59 27.24 31.48
CA TYR A 475 16.51 28.16 31.06
C TYR A 475 15.07 27.65 31.28
N ILE A 476 14.68 27.56 32.56
CA ILE A 476 13.32 27.93 33.02
C ILE A 476 13.32 29.42 33.30
#